data_AF-A0A7M3W7U9-F1
#
_entry.id   AF-A0A7M3W7U9-F1
#
_cell.length_a   1.000
_cell.length_b   1.000
_cell.length_c   1.000
_cell.angle_alpha   90.00
_cell.angle_beta   90.00
_cell.angle_gamma   90.00
#
_symmetry.space_group_name_H-M   'P 1'
#
loop_
_entity.id
_entity.type
_entity.pdbx_description
1 polymer ?
#
loop_
_entity_poly.entity_id
_entity_poly.type
_entity_poly.pdbx_seq_one_letter_code
_entity_poly.pdbx_strand_id
1 'polypeptide(L)' 'MGVPQTSVQDWLKGYDKEAITVGVVASHSSLQILHGARQEGFRTLGIAVGENR' A
#
# COMPACT_ATOMS: atom_id res chain seq x y z
N MET A 1 7.93 12.30 -15.15
CA MET A 1 7.84 11.01 -15.86
C MET A 1 7.08 10.04 -14.97
N GLY A 2 6.09 9.34 -15.52
CA GLY A 2 5.37 8.27 -14.83
C GLY A 2 5.94 6.90 -15.18
N VAL A 3 5.54 5.88 -14.43
CA VAL A 3 5.82 4.48 -14.77
C VAL A 3 4.79 4.04 -15.83
N PRO A 4 5.20 3.35 -16.92
CA PRO A 4 4.26 2.79 -17.89
C PRO A 4 3.31 1.79 -17.25
N GLN A 5 2.05 1.75 -17.70
CA GLN A 5 1.06 0.81 -17.16
C GLN A 5 1.50 -0.65 -17.31
N THR A 6 2.17 -0.99 -18.40
CA THR A 6 2.71 -2.34 -18.65
C THR A 6 3.70 -2.77 -17.58
N SER A 7 4.58 -1.87 -17.12
CA SER A 7 5.53 -2.17 -16.06
C SER A 7 4.84 -2.48 -14.73
N VAL A 8 3.78 -1.75 -14.38
CA VAL A 8 3.00 -2.03 -13.16
C VAL A 8 2.29 -3.37 -13.27
N GLN A 9 1.69 -3.70 -14.43
CA GLN A 9 1.06 -5.00 -14.66
C GLN A 9 2.06 -6.15 -14.55
N ASP A 10 3.28 -5.97 -15.05
CA ASP A 10 4.33 -6.97 -14.97
C ASP A 10 4.77 -7.23 -13.52
N TRP A 11 4.89 -6.19 -12.69
CA TRP A 11 5.17 -6.37 -11.26
C TRP A 11 4.06 -7.14 -10.55
N LEU A 12 2.79 -6.81 -10.84
CA LEU A 12 1.64 -7.45 -10.21
C LEU A 12 1.51 -8.94 -10.54
N LYS A 13 2.11 -9.43 -11.64
CA LYS A 13 2.13 -10.87 -11.97
C LYS A 13 2.85 -11.72 -10.93
N GLY A 14 3.81 -11.15 -10.20
CA GLY A 14 4.58 -11.84 -9.16
C GLY A 14 3.96 -11.81 -7.76
N TYR A 15 2.81 -11.15 -7.59
CA TYR A 15 2.19 -10.98 -6.28
C TYR A 15 1.25 -12.15 -5.96
N ASP A 16 1.26 -12.55 -4.69
CA ASP A 16 0.20 -13.39 -4.13
C ASP A 16 -1.09 -12.56 -4.00
N LYS A 17 -2.10 -12.91 -4.80
CA LYS A 17 -3.38 -12.20 -4.87
C LYS A 17 -4.25 -12.41 -3.64
N GLU A 18 -4.03 -13.48 -2.88
CA GLU A 18 -4.75 -13.75 -1.63
C GLU A 18 -4.16 -12.95 -0.45
N ALA A 19 -3.00 -12.34 -0.67
CA ALA A 19 -2.20 -11.70 0.36
C ALA A 19 -1.87 -10.22 0.01
N ILE A 20 -2.71 -9.55 -0.77
CA ILE A 20 -2.47 -8.14 -1.11
C ILE A 20 -2.49 -7.25 0.15
N THR A 21 -1.53 -6.32 0.23
CA THR A 21 -1.36 -5.41 1.36
C THR A 21 -1.40 -3.97 0.87
N VAL A 22 -2.27 -3.15 1.49
CA VAL A 22 -2.34 -1.71 1.23
C VAL A 22 -1.32 -1.01 2.12
N GLY A 23 -0.26 -0.51 1.49
CA GLY A 23 0.79 0.27 2.14
C GLY A 23 0.60 1.77 1.97
N VAL A 24 0.72 2.56 3.04
CA VAL A 24 0.68 4.03 3.00
C VAL A 24 1.80 4.64 3.82
N VAL A 25 2.31 5.79 3.41
CA VAL A 25 3.13 6.64 4.28
C VAL A 25 2.24 7.15 5.39
N ALA A 26 2.59 6.87 6.65
CA ALA A 26 1.81 7.28 7.80
C ALA A 26 1.80 8.81 7.90
N SER A 27 0.61 9.40 7.77
CA SER A 27 0.35 10.84 7.82
C SER A 27 -1.09 11.07 8.32
N HIS A 28 -1.53 12.33 8.39
CA HIS A 28 -2.86 12.68 8.92
C HIS A 28 -4.04 12.02 8.16
N SER A 29 -4.00 11.92 6.83
CA SER A 29 -5.09 11.33 6.03
C SER A 29 -4.97 9.82 5.86
N SER A 30 -3.79 9.25 6.15
CA SER A 30 -3.47 7.85 5.91
C SER A 30 -4.33 6.88 6.74
N LEU A 31 -4.84 7.31 7.89
CA LEU A 31 -5.70 6.51 8.75
C LEU A 31 -7.00 6.09 8.07
N GLN A 32 -7.59 6.97 7.25
CA GLN A 32 -8.84 6.68 6.54
C GLN A 32 -8.64 5.60 5.47
N ILE A 33 -7.51 5.68 4.75
CA ILE A 33 -7.15 4.69 3.73
C ILE A 33 -6.91 3.32 4.38
N LEU A 34 -6.17 3.28 5.49
CA LEU A 34 -5.92 2.02 6.21
C LEU A 34 -7.20 1.45 6.83
N HIS A 35 -8.08 2.31 7.32
CA HIS A 35 -9.36 1.88 7.87
C HIS A 35 -10.25 1.23 6.80
N GLY A 36 -10.43 1.90 5.65
CA GLY A 36 -11.20 1.36 4.53
C GLY A 36 -10.61 0.05 4.00
N ALA A 37 -9.29 -0.01 3.79
CA ALA A 37 -8.62 -1.23 3.34
C ALA A 37 -8.87 -2.42 4.28
N ARG A 38 -8.88 -2.18 5.60
CA ARG A 38 -9.17 -3.22 6.59
C ARG A 38 -10.64 -3.65 6.58
N GLN A 39 -11.58 -2.74 6.33
CA GLN A 39 -13.01 -3.07 6.17
C GLN A 39 -13.25 -3.97 4.95
N GLU A 40 -12.50 -3.75 3.88
CA GLU A 40 -12.52 -4.57 2.66
C GLU A 40 -11.70 -5.88 2.77
N GLY A 41 -11.14 -6.18 3.95
CA GLY A 41 -10.41 -7.43 4.21
C GLY A 41 -8.94 -7.44 3.74
N PHE A 42 -8.39 -6.31 3.28
CA PHE A 42 -6.97 -6.23 2.92
C PHE A 42 -6.07 -6.15 4.17
N ARG A 43 -4.86 -6.68 4.03
CA ARG A 43 -3.78 -6.41 4.98
C ARG A 43 -3.33 -4.95 4.85
N THR A 44 -2.87 -4.34 5.93
CA THR A 44 -2.47 -2.93 5.93
C THR A 44 -1.06 -2.73 6.48
N LEU A 45 -0.33 -1.78 5.90
CA LEU A 45 1.03 -1.42 6.31
C LEU A 45 1.17 0.11 6.38
N GLY A 46 1.44 0.63 7.57
CA GLY A 46 1.80 2.04 7.77
C GLY A 46 3.31 2.23 7.76
N ILE A 47 3.83 3.03 6.84
CA ILE A 47 5.26 3.37 6.75
C ILE A 47 5.47 4.66 7.51
N ALA A 48 5.97 4.56 8.74
CA ALA A 48 6.36 5.70 9.56
C ALA A 48 7.87 5.93 9.46
N VAL A 49 8.30 7.19 9.62
CA VAL A 49 9.71 7.52 9.85
C VAL A 49 10.01 7.39 11.34
N GLY A 50 11.08 6.68 11.68
CA GLY A 50 11.54 6.56 13.07
C GLY A 50 12.13 7.88 13.60
N GLU A 51 12.32 7.94 14.92
CA GLU A 51 12.71 9.13 15.69
C GLU A 51 14.08 9.76 15.37
N ASN A 52 14.85 9.27 14.39
CA ASN A 52 16.11 9.90 13.97
C ASN A 52 15.90 10.97 12.88
N ARG A 53 15.02 11.94 13.16
CA ARG A 53 14.91 13.19 12.39
C ARG A 53 15.30 14.38 13.24
#